data_AF-A0A2H0RW34-F1
#
_entry.id   AF-A0A2H0RW34-F1
#
_cell.length_a   1.000
_cell.length_b   1.000
_cell.length_c   1.000
_cell.angle_alpha   90.00
_cell.angle_beta   90.00
_cell.angle_gamma   90.00
#
_symmetry.space_group_name_H-M   'P 1'
#
loop_
_entity.id
_entity.type
_entity.pdbx_description
1 polymer ?
#
loop_
_entity_poly.entity_id
_entity_poly.type
_entity_poly.pdbx_seq_one_letter_code
_entity_poly.pdbx_strand_id
1 'polypeptide(L)'
;MKIEPNYNAKSSHKFPAVNAFFAFLIPVVRFATNLIIVVLIVALLIFMTTEVYDVLQTSFLDPKGRNFLHDVAFFLVFVKALKILTSYLASYRVSLNYIIEISIIAPAIEIIFAPDKHSLPLVIVLAIFSITNLVFYIFWSDRIIQLDDKFDARNIKHRV
;
A
#
# COMPACT_ATOMS: atom_id res chain seq x y z
N MET A 1 -56.62 -29.53 1.59
CA MET A 1 -56.39 -28.41 2.53
C MET A 1 -54.88 -28.31 2.73
N LYS A 2 -54.25 -27.30 2.11
CA LYS A 2 -52.78 -27.16 2.04
C LYS A 2 -52.39 -26.10 3.07
N ILE A 3 -51.66 -26.51 4.11
CA ILE A 3 -51.21 -25.61 5.18
C ILE A 3 -49.94 -24.93 4.69
N GLU A 4 -50.00 -23.63 4.43
CA GLU A 4 -48.80 -22.83 4.16
C GLU A 4 -48.08 -22.50 5.48
N PRO A 5 -46.76 -22.70 5.59
CA PRO A 5 -46.02 -22.27 6.77
C PRO A 5 -45.82 -20.74 6.74
N ASN A 6 -46.43 -20.07 7.71
CA ASN A 6 -46.25 -18.65 7.98
C ASN A 6 -44.80 -18.38 8.43
N TYR A 7 -43.96 -17.93 7.49
CA TYR A 7 -42.56 -17.58 7.71
C TYR A 7 -42.40 -16.14 8.27
N ASN A 8 -43.19 -15.77 9.29
CA ASN A 8 -42.89 -14.59 10.09
C ASN A 8 -41.91 -14.93 11.22
N ALA A 9 -40.67 -15.27 10.83
CA ALA A 9 -39.55 -15.34 11.76
C ALA A 9 -39.03 -13.92 12.04
N LYS A 10 -39.79 -13.16 12.83
CA LYS A 10 -39.35 -11.91 13.45
C LYS A 10 -38.38 -12.27 14.60
N SER A 11 -37.11 -12.54 14.29
CA SER A 11 -36.12 -12.92 15.31
C SER A 11 -34.74 -12.25 15.16
N SER A 12 -34.71 -10.95 14.80
CA SER A 12 -33.48 -10.15 14.80
C SER A 12 -33.57 -8.92 15.71
N HIS A 13 -34.00 -9.10 16.95
CA HIS A 13 -33.69 -8.18 18.06
C HIS A 13 -32.67 -8.85 18.98
N LYS A 14 -31.42 -9.00 18.52
CA LYS A 14 -30.32 -9.32 19.42
C LYS A 14 -29.52 -8.03 19.66
N PHE A 15 -29.73 -7.47 20.85
CA PHE A 15 -28.99 -6.38 21.51
C PHE A 15 -28.95 -5.01 20.80
N PRO A 16 -30.00 -4.17 20.92
CA PRO A 16 -30.01 -2.82 20.35
C PRO A 16 -28.88 -1.92 20.87
N ALA A 17 -28.44 -2.11 22.11
CA ALA A 17 -27.32 -1.39 22.70
C ALA A 17 -25.97 -1.70 22.02
N VAL A 18 -25.77 -2.96 21.60
CA VAL A 18 -24.54 -3.38 20.90
C VAL A 18 -24.51 -2.78 19.50
N ASN A 19 -25.64 -2.78 18.78
CA ASN A 19 -25.73 -2.16 17.46
C ASN A 19 -25.53 -0.64 17.51
N ALA A 20 -26.09 0.04 18.52
CA ALA A 20 -25.88 1.48 18.72
C ALA A 20 -24.41 1.80 19.06
N PHE A 21 -23.76 0.98 19.88
CA PHE A 21 -22.34 1.12 20.20
C PHE A 21 -21.46 0.99 18.95
N PHE A 22 -21.65 -0.04 18.13
CA PHE A 22 -20.90 -0.18 16.88
C PHE A 22 -21.20 0.94 15.87
N ALA A 23 -22.46 1.40 15.79
CA ALA A 23 -22.83 2.52 14.93
C ALA A 23 -22.12 3.82 15.31
N PHE A 24 -21.80 4.03 16.58
CA PHE A 24 -20.99 5.16 17.05
C PHE A 24 -19.48 4.91 16.91
N LEU A 25 -19.00 3.69 17.15
CA LEU A 25 -17.58 3.35 17.10
C LEU A 25 -17.01 3.43 15.67
N ILE A 26 -17.76 2.95 14.67
CA ILE A 26 -17.33 2.92 13.27
C ILE A 26 -16.93 4.31 12.72
N PRO A 27 -17.74 5.39 12.85
CA PRO A 27 -17.35 6.70 12.37
C PRO A 27 -16.15 7.28 13.13
N VAL A 28 -16.02 7.02 14.44
CA VAL A 28 -14.88 7.46 15.24
C VAL A 28 -13.58 6.81 14.76
N VAL A 29 -13.61 5.48 14.56
CA VAL A 29 -12.45 4.74 14.03
C VAL A 29 -12.10 5.23 12.62
N ARG A 30 -13.10 5.42 11.74
CA ARG A 30 -12.86 5.96 10.39
C ARG A 30 -12.22 7.35 10.43
N PHE A 31 -12.70 8.22 11.31
CA PHE A 31 -12.14 9.57 11.48
C PHE A 31 -10.69 9.50 11.96
N ALA A 32 -10.39 8.69 12.98
CA ALA A 32 -9.04 8.51 13.49
C ALA A 32 -8.10 7.93 12.42
N THR A 33 -8.52 6.90 11.70
CA THR A 33 -7.75 6.30 10.61
C THR A 33 -7.47 7.32 9.49
N ASN A 34 -8.48 8.09 9.07
CA ASN A 34 -8.31 9.13 8.05
C ASN A 34 -7.33 10.23 8.51
N LEU A 35 -7.41 10.64 9.78
CA LEU A 35 -6.48 11.62 10.35
C LEU A 35 -5.04 11.10 10.32
N ILE A 36 -4.82 9.85 10.73
CA ILE A 36 -3.51 9.20 10.68
C ILE A 36 -2.99 9.16 9.24
N ILE A 37 -3.83 8.76 8.28
CA ILE A 37 -3.45 8.72 6.86
C ILE A 37 -3.02 10.10 6.37
N VAL A 38 -3.78 11.17 6.68
CA VAL A 38 -3.42 12.54 6.29
C VAL A 38 -2.08 12.96 6.89
N VAL A 39 -1.85 12.70 8.18
CA VAL A 39 -0.59 13.01 8.85
C VAL A 39 0.58 12.26 8.20
N LEU A 40 0.40 10.97 7.88
CA LEU A 40 1.42 10.18 7.19
C LEU A 40 1.70 10.70 5.78
N ILE A 41 0.68 11.11 5.03
CA ILE A 41 0.86 11.72 3.71
C ILE A 41 1.66 13.01 3.81
N VAL A 42 1.34 13.89 4.77
CA VAL A 42 2.09 15.14 4.98
C VAL A 42 3.54 14.87 5.37
N ALA A 43 3.76 13.94 6.31
CA ALA A 43 5.10 13.55 6.74
C ALA A 43 5.93 12.97 5.57
N LEU A 44 5.32 12.10 4.76
CA LEU A 44 5.95 11.56 3.55
C LEU A 44 6.28 12.66 2.54
N LEU A 45 5.39 13.62 2.30
CA LEU A 45 5.66 14.73 1.38
C LEU A 45 6.82 15.61 1.85
N ILE A 46 6.93 15.87 3.16
CA ILE A 46 8.05 16.62 3.73
C ILE A 46 9.35 15.84 3.53
N PHE A 47 9.39 14.58 3.95
CA PHE A 47 10.56 13.71 3.78
C PHE A 47 10.99 13.59 2.31
N MET A 48 10.02 13.46 1.41
CA MET A 48 10.24 13.42 -0.02
C MET A 48 10.88 14.70 -0.54
N THR A 49 10.39 15.86 -0.09
CA THR A 49 10.92 17.16 -0.54
C THR A 49 12.33 17.40 -0.01
N THR A 50 12.62 17.01 1.25
CA THR A 50 13.95 17.15 1.84
C THR A 50 14.97 16.25 1.14
N GLU A 51 14.64 14.98 0.89
CA GLU A 51 15.56 14.06 0.20
C GLU A 51 15.81 14.48 -1.26
N VAL A 52 14.78 14.93 -1.98
CA VAL A 52 14.95 15.46 -3.34
C VAL A 52 15.85 16.70 -3.33
N TYR A 53 15.67 17.60 -2.35
CA TYR A 53 16.53 18.77 -2.21
C TYR A 53 17.99 18.39 -1.95
N ASP A 54 18.22 17.43 -1.05
CA ASP A 54 19.57 16.95 -0.71
C ASP A 54 20.24 16.28 -1.91
N VAL A 55 19.52 15.41 -2.64
CA VAL A 55 20.01 14.76 -3.86
C VAL A 55 20.35 15.80 -4.93
N LEU A 56 19.51 16.82 -5.13
CA LEU A 56 19.77 17.90 -6.09
C LEU A 56 21.03 18.70 -5.69
N GLN A 57 21.13 19.17 -4.45
CA GLN A 57 22.27 19.95 -3.98
C GLN A 57 23.59 19.17 -4.09
N THR A 58 23.60 17.90 -3.67
CA THR A 58 24.82 17.08 -3.68
C THR A 58 25.22 16.62 -5.07
N SER A 59 24.26 16.24 -5.92
CA SER A 59 24.56 15.75 -7.29
C SER A 59 25.03 16.86 -8.23
N PHE A 60 24.55 18.09 -8.06
CA PHE A 60 24.95 19.22 -8.91
C PHE A 60 26.26 19.89 -8.47
N LEU A 61 26.63 19.82 -7.18
CA LEU A 61 27.78 20.54 -6.63
C LEU A 61 29.03 19.67 -6.42
N ASP A 62 28.89 18.35 -6.21
CA ASP A 62 30.04 17.45 -6.09
C ASP A 62 29.75 16.03 -6.65
N PRO A 63 29.83 15.85 -7.98
CA PRO A 63 29.51 14.58 -8.64
C PRO A 63 30.47 13.41 -8.28
N LYS A 64 31.50 13.64 -7.46
CA LYS A 64 32.45 12.61 -7.02
C LYS A 64 32.19 12.11 -5.59
N GLY A 65 31.33 12.78 -4.81
CA GLY A 65 31.17 12.53 -3.36
C GLY A 65 30.07 11.54 -2.95
N ARG A 66 29.12 11.20 -3.83
CA ARG A 66 27.97 10.33 -3.51
C ARG A 66 27.84 9.15 -4.46
N ASN A 67 27.37 8.02 -3.94
CA ASN A 67 27.04 6.84 -4.73
C ASN A 67 25.84 7.17 -5.64
N PHE A 68 26.08 7.70 -6.83
CA PHE A 68 25.06 8.02 -7.85
C PHE A 68 24.01 6.91 -8.02
N LEU A 69 24.43 5.65 -7.93
CA LEU A 69 23.56 4.47 -7.99
C LEU A 69 22.50 4.46 -6.88
N HIS A 70 22.86 4.90 -5.67
CA HIS A 70 21.97 5.02 -4.51
C HIS A 70 20.92 6.10 -4.74
N ASP A 71 21.32 7.25 -5.24
CA ASP A 71 20.41 8.35 -5.52
C ASP A 71 19.44 7.98 -6.66
N VAL A 72 19.91 7.29 -7.70
CA VAL A 72 19.05 6.77 -8.79
C VAL A 72 18.05 5.73 -8.28
N ALA A 73 18.49 4.80 -7.43
CA ALA A 73 17.59 3.79 -6.86
C ALA A 73 16.56 4.42 -5.92
N PHE A 74 16.98 5.36 -5.08
CA PHE A 74 16.09 6.16 -4.25
C PHE A 74 15.04 6.88 -5.12
N PHE A 75 15.46 7.52 -6.21
CA PHE A 75 14.56 8.21 -7.13
C PHE A 75 13.57 7.25 -7.82
N LEU A 76 14.00 6.03 -8.18
CA LEU A 76 13.11 5.01 -8.74
C LEU A 76 12.02 4.58 -7.75
N VAL A 77 12.38 4.33 -6.48
CA VAL A 77 11.39 4.05 -5.41
C VAL A 77 10.47 5.23 -5.23
N PHE A 78 11.03 6.43 -5.21
CA PHE A 78 10.30 7.67 -5.03
C PHE A 78 9.21 7.84 -6.08
N VAL A 79 9.56 7.68 -7.36
CA VAL A 79 8.60 7.76 -8.48
C VAL A 79 7.51 6.69 -8.34
N LYS A 80 7.87 5.48 -7.91
CA LYS A 80 6.88 4.42 -7.64
C LYS A 80 5.97 4.77 -6.46
N ALA A 81 6.50 5.23 -5.34
CA ALA A 81 5.73 5.65 -4.17
C ALA A 81 4.77 6.81 -4.50
N LEU A 82 5.20 7.76 -5.34
CA LEU A 82 4.35 8.86 -5.81
C LEU A 82 3.19 8.35 -6.68
N LYS A 83 3.42 7.38 -7.57
CA LYS A 83 2.34 6.74 -8.35
C LYS A 83 1.31 6.06 -7.45
N ILE A 84 1.77 5.46 -6.36
CA ILE A 84 0.90 4.79 -5.39
C ILE A 84 0.07 5.82 -4.62
N LEU A 85 0.72 6.88 -4.14
CA LEU A 85 0.04 7.96 -3.44
C LEU A 85 -1.02 8.63 -4.33
N THR A 86 -0.68 8.93 -5.58
CA THR A 86 -1.62 9.53 -6.54
C THR A 86 -2.77 8.59 -6.88
N SER A 87 -2.50 7.30 -7.09
CA SER A 87 -3.54 6.28 -7.27
C SER A 87 -4.43 6.13 -6.03
N TYR A 88 -3.85 6.19 -4.84
CA TYR A 88 -4.60 6.17 -3.57
C TYR A 88 -5.46 7.41 -3.40
N LEU A 89 -4.97 8.61 -3.71
CA LEU A 89 -5.76 9.83 -3.63
C LEU A 89 -6.95 9.81 -4.61
N ALA A 90 -6.79 9.19 -5.78
CA ALA A 90 -7.86 9.07 -6.76
C ALA A 90 -8.93 8.01 -6.36
N SER A 91 -8.49 6.86 -5.84
CA SER A 91 -9.37 5.69 -5.62
C SER A 91 -9.71 5.43 -4.15
N TYR A 92 -9.05 6.10 -3.20
CA TYR A 92 -8.99 5.80 -1.76
C TYR A 92 -8.59 4.36 -1.45
N ARG A 93 -7.87 3.71 -2.38
CA ARG A 93 -7.45 2.32 -2.29
C ARG A 93 -6.03 2.16 -2.79
N VAL A 94 -5.33 1.19 -2.22
CA VAL A 94 -4.02 0.78 -2.71
C VAL A 94 -4.24 -0.43 -3.61
N SER A 95 -3.92 -0.30 -4.89
CA SER A 95 -3.99 -1.41 -5.84
C SER A 95 -3.04 -2.54 -5.43
N LEU A 96 -3.48 -3.78 -5.63
CA LEU A 96 -2.71 -4.96 -5.24
C LEU A 96 -1.39 -5.05 -6.00
N ASN A 97 -1.37 -4.58 -7.25
CA ASN A 97 -0.16 -4.52 -8.08
C ASN A 97 0.93 -3.70 -7.40
N TYR A 98 0.58 -2.54 -6.86
CA TYR A 98 1.52 -1.66 -6.20
C TYR A 98 2.09 -2.24 -4.90
N ILE A 99 1.28 -2.97 -4.13
CA ILE A 99 1.73 -3.64 -2.90
C ILE A 99 2.79 -4.69 -3.23
N ILE A 100 2.56 -5.48 -4.29
CA ILE A 100 3.49 -6.52 -4.72
C ILE A 100 4.77 -5.90 -5.31
N GLU A 101 4.67 -4.80 -6.06
CA GLU A 101 5.84 -4.09 -6.56
C GLU A 101 6.72 -3.55 -5.41
N ILE A 102 6.12 -2.97 -4.36
CA ILE A 102 6.87 -2.50 -3.19
C ILE A 102 7.53 -3.68 -2.46
N SER A 103 6.81 -4.80 -2.29
CA SER A 103 7.36 -5.96 -1.58
C SER A 103 8.54 -6.62 -2.28
N ILE A 104 8.75 -6.34 -3.57
CA ILE A 104 9.93 -6.72 -4.34
C ILE A 104 11.02 -5.63 -4.23
N ILE A 105 10.67 -4.36 -4.48
CA ILE A 105 11.65 -3.29 -4.60
C ILE A 105 12.32 -2.96 -3.25
N ALA A 106 11.56 -2.90 -2.15
CA ALA A 106 12.08 -2.52 -0.84
C ALA A 106 13.21 -3.45 -0.34
N PRO A 107 13.04 -4.78 -0.27
CA PRO A 107 14.13 -5.68 0.12
C PRO A 107 15.30 -5.66 -0.89
N ALA A 108 15.04 -5.52 -2.18
CA ALA A 108 16.09 -5.45 -3.19
C ALA A 108 17.03 -4.25 -2.97
N ILE A 109 16.46 -3.09 -2.65
CA ILE A 109 17.22 -1.87 -2.37
C ILE A 109 18.00 -2.00 -1.07
N GLU A 110 17.38 -2.55 -0.04
CA GLU A 110 18.06 -2.80 1.23
C GLU A 110 19.32 -3.67 1.04
N ILE A 111 19.22 -4.71 0.21
CA ILE A 111 20.34 -5.60 -0.12
C ILE A 111 21.43 -4.89 -0.94
N ILE A 112 21.04 -4.08 -1.93
CA ILE A 112 22.00 -3.43 -2.84
C ILE A 112 22.74 -2.28 -2.14
N PHE A 113 22.05 -1.54 -1.27
CA PHE A 113 22.55 -0.27 -0.74
C PHE A 113 22.95 -0.29 0.73
N ALA A 114 22.50 -1.30 1.48
CA ALA A 114 22.85 -1.46 2.89
C ALA A 114 23.32 -2.89 3.24
N PRO A 115 24.07 -3.62 2.38
CA PRO A 115 24.46 -5.00 2.68
C PRO A 115 25.24 -5.12 3.99
N ASP A 116 26.09 -4.13 4.29
CA ASP A 116 26.96 -4.10 5.46
C ASP A 116 26.22 -3.78 6.76
N LYS A 117 25.01 -3.22 6.66
CA LYS A 117 24.17 -2.89 7.83
C LYS A 117 23.39 -4.10 8.36
N HIS A 118 23.40 -5.21 7.62
CA HIS A 118 22.62 -6.40 7.92
C HIS A 118 23.52 -7.61 8.13
N SER A 119 23.07 -8.52 9.00
CA SER A 119 23.72 -9.82 9.13
C SER A 119 23.49 -10.64 7.86
N LEU A 120 24.47 -11.46 7.47
CA LEU A 120 24.39 -12.33 6.29
C LEU A 120 23.08 -13.17 6.27
N PRO A 121 22.61 -13.76 7.39
CA PRO A 121 21.33 -14.48 7.40
C PRO A 121 20.14 -13.59 7.01
N LEU A 122 20.10 -12.33 7.46
CA LEU A 122 19.01 -11.41 7.16
C LEU A 122 19.02 -11.01 5.68
N VAL A 123 20.20 -10.74 5.12
CA VAL A 123 20.36 -10.46 3.69
C VAL A 123 19.83 -11.61 2.83
N ILE A 124 20.14 -12.85 3.21
CA ILE A 124 19.64 -14.05 2.52
C ILE A 124 18.11 -14.14 2.59
N VAL A 125 17.51 -13.89 3.76
CA VAL A 125 16.05 -13.89 3.93
C VAL A 125 15.40 -12.82 3.04
N LEU A 126 15.93 -11.60 3.03
CA LEU A 126 15.44 -10.52 2.18
C LEU A 126 15.57 -10.88 0.69
N ALA A 127 16.68 -11.51 0.29
CA ALA A 127 16.91 -11.92 -1.10
C ALA A 127 15.90 -12.99 -1.53
N ILE A 128 15.71 -14.03 -0.72
CA ILE A 128 14.72 -15.08 -0.98
C ILE A 128 13.32 -14.48 -1.07
N PHE A 129 12.95 -13.63 -0.10
CA PHE A 129 11.64 -12.97 -0.09
C PHE A 129 11.40 -12.13 -1.36
N SER A 130 12.39 -11.32 -1.75
CA SER A 130 12.32 -10.50 -2.96
C SER A 130 12.20 -11.35 -4.22
N ILE A 131 12.98 -12.42 -4.34
CA ILE A 131 12.97 -13.32 -5.51
C ILE A 131 11.65 -14.09 -5.57
N THR A 132 11.16 -14.61 -4.45
CA THR A 132 9.88 -15.32 -4.39
C THR A 132 8.73 -14.42 -4.81
N ASN A 133 8.68 -13.17 -4.32
CA ASN A 133 7.66 -12.20 -4.74
C ASN A 133 7.79 -11.85 -6.22
N LEU A 134 9.01 -11.71 -6.74
CA LEU A 134 9.24 -11.44 -8.16
C LEU A 134 8.75 -12.60 -9.05
N VAL A 135 9.06 -13.84 -8.67
CA VAL A 135 8.55 -15.03 -9.36
C VAL A 135 7.02 -15.05 -9.32
N PHE A 136 6.42 -14.86 -8.14
CA PHE A 136 4.97 -14.79 -8.00
C PHE A 136 4.35 -13.71 -8.90
N TYR A 137 4.96 -12.52 -8.94
CA TYR A 137 4.52 -11.43 -9.78
C TYR A 137 4.57 -11.77 -11.27
N ILE A 138 5.68 -12.35 -11.75
CA ILE A 138 5.81 -12.73 -13.17
C ILE A 138 4.75 -13.76 -13.56
N PHE A 139 4.55 -14.81 -12.75
CA PHE A 139 3.61 -15.88 -13.09
C PHE A 139 2.14 -15.51 -12.93
N TRP A 140 1.82 -14.55 -12.05
CA TRP A 140 0.44 -14.25 -11.67
C TRP A 140 0.00 -12.82 -12.01
N SER A 141 0.86 -12.00 -12.63
CA SER A 141 0.60 -10.59 -12.96
C SER A 141 -0.74 -10.39 -13.69
N ASP A 142 -1.00 -11.17 -14.75
CA ASP A 142 -2.26 -11.07 -15.51
C ASP A 142 -3.50 -11.28 -14.64
N ARG A 143 -3.44 -12.22 -13.69
CA ARG A 143 -4.55 -12.49 -12.78
C ARG A 143 -4.71 -11.40 -11.74
N ILE A 144 -3.61 -10.83 -11.26
CA ILE A 144 -3.64 -9.73 -10.30
C ILE A 144 -4.26 -8.48 -10.95
N ILE A 145 -3.84 -8.14 -12.17
CA ILE A 145 -4.41 -7.03 -12.95
C ILE A 145 -5.92 -7.22 -13.16
N GLN A 146 -6.34 -8.42 -13.59
CA GLN A 146 -7.76 -8.72 -13.78
C GLN A 146 -8.58 -8.63 -12.49
N LEU A 147 -7.99 -8.96 -11.34
CA LEU A 147 -8.68 -8.83 -10.05
C LEU A 147 -8.86 -7.35 -9.70
N ASP A 148 -7.80 -6.57 -9.85
CA ASP A 148 -7.81 -5.13 -9.60
C ASP A 148 -8.87 -4.42 -10.47
N ASP A 149 -8.88 -4.70 -11.77
CA ASP A 149 -9.86 -4.14 -12.73
C ASP A 149 -11.30 -4.54 -12.38
N LYS A 150 -11.53 -5.80 -11.99
CA LYS A 150 -12.86 -6.28 -11.56
C LYS A 150 -13.31 -5.67 -10.24
N PHE A 151 -12.38 -5.32 -9.35
CA PHE A 151 -12.70 -4.62 -8.12
C PHE A 151 -13.05 -3.15 -8.38
N ASP A 152 -12.35 -2.50 -9.29
CA ASP A 152 -12.64 -1.12 -9.67
C ASP A 152 -13.97 -1.00 -10.43
N ALA A 153 -14.22 -1.86 -11.41
CA ALA A 153 -15.47 -1.88 -12.18
C ALA A 153 -16.72 -2.11 -11.29
N ARG A 154 -16.62 -2.96 -10.26
CA ARG A 154 -17.72 -3.20 -9.31
C ARG A 154 -18.02 -1.99 -8.44
N ASN A 155 -17.01 -1.21 -8.04
CA ASN A 155 -17.24 -0.02 -7.22
C ASN A 155 -17.84 1.14 -8.01
N ILE A 156 -17.49 1.29 -9.29
CA ILE A 156 -18.10 2.30 -10.16
C ILE A 156 -19.61 2.01 -10.32
N LYS A 157 -19.98 0.74 -10.52
CA LYS A 157 -21.38 0.33 -10.66
C LYS A 157 -22.24 0.53 -9.39
N HIS A 158 -21.63 0.68 -8.21
CA HIS A 158 -22.35 0.97 -6.96
C HIS A 158 -22.42 2.47 -6.63
N ARG A 159 -21.76 3.33 -7.41
CA ARG A 159 -21.76 4.79 -7.24
C ARG A 159 -22.62 5.52 -8.30
N VAL A 160 -23.09 4.81 -9.32
CA VAL A 160 -24.05 5.27 -10.35
C VAL A 160 -25.40 4.64 -10.07
#